data_AF-A0A2K4X3B9-F1
#
_entry.id   AF-A0A2K4X3B9-F1
#
_cell.length_a   1.000
_cell.length_b   1.000
_cell.length_c   1.000
_cell.angle_alpha   90.00
_cell.angle_beta   90.00
_cell.angle_gamma   90.00
#
_symmetry.space_group_name_H-M   'P 1'
#
loop_
_entity.id
_entity.type
_entity.pdbx_description
1 polymer ?
#
loop_
_entity_poly.entity_id
_entity_poly.type
_entity_poly.pdbx_seq_one_letter_code
_entity_poly.pdbx_strand_id
1 'polypeptide(L)'
;MYQQLPSFVLGFHGCDRKIGEAVLAGEHVAQSVNDYDWLGEGAYFWENSPERALSYAQHIKKHSGRGKGAIKRPFVIGAVIDLGLCLNLTDEGALDELRAAYDILVATSEDIPLNTPGFNGDQDNLKRKLDCAVFQTLHQARVAVGLPDYASIRSPFLEGPDLYPGTSFRKQTHVQICIRDMSCIKGYFLPRNADGSLFQL
;
A
#
# COMPACT_ATOMS: atom_id res chain seq x y z
N MET A 1 27.50 8.02 -9.95
CA MET A 1 26.06 7.68 -9.98
C MET A 1 25.84 6.21 -10.35
N TYR A 2 26.33 5.70 -11.50
CA TYR A 2 26.24 4.28 -11.89
C TYR A 2 27.32 3.34 -11.30
N GLN A 3 27.99 3.76 -10.23
CA GLN A 3 29.02 2.95 -9.54
C GLN A 3 28.47 2.25 -8.29
N GLN A 4 27.23 2.52 -7.93
CA GLN A 4 26.45 1.78 -6.93
C GLN A 4 25.27 1.15 -7.65
N LEU A 5 25.06 -0.15 -7.43
CA LEU A 5 23.91 -0.85 -7.99
C LEU A 5 22.66 -0.39 -7.23
N PRO A 6 21.60 0.04 -7.92
CA PRO A 6 20.35 0.35 -7.24
C PRO A 6 19.77 -0.93 -6.62
N SER A 7 19.22 -0.81 -5.41
CA SER A 7 18.41 -1.86 -4.80
C SER A 7 16.94 -1.52 -5.04
N PHE A 8 16.31 -2.22 -5.98
CA PHE A 8 14.89 -2.08 -6.26
C PHE A 8 14.07 -3.17 -5.56
N VAL A 9 12.81 -2.85 -5.27
CA VAL A 9 11.80 -3.84 -4.91
C VAL A 9 10.82 -4.02 -6.06
N LEU A 10 10.22 -5.21 -6.16
CA LEU A 10 9.13 -5.45 -7.09
C LEU A 10 7.82 -5.25 -6.36
N GLY A 11 7.04 -4.26 -6.80
CA GLY A 11 5.68 -4.02 -6.33
C GLY A 11 4.66 -4.60 -7.31
N PHE A 12 3.54 -5.10 -6.81
CA PHE A 12 2.45 -5.61 -7.62
C PHE A 12 1.16 -4.88 -7.29
N HIS A 13 0.37 -4.53 -8.31
CA HIS A 13 -0.88 -3.79 -8.14
C HIS A 13 -2.04 -4.53 -8.82
N GLY A 14 -3.05 -4.89 -8.03
CA GLY A 14 -4.27 -5.55 -8.50
C GLY A 14 -5.31 -4.51 -8.92
N CYS A 15 -5.75 -4.56 -10.17
CA CYS A 15 -6.68 -3.59 -10.77
C CYS A 15 -7.64 -4.25 -11.77
N ASP A 16 -8.47 -3.45 -12.45
CA ASP A 16 -9.18 -3.90 -13.65
C ASP A 16 -8.24 -3.96 -14.85
N ARG A 17 -8.39 -4.97 -15.71
CA ARG A 17 -7.59 -5.16 -16.93
C ARG A 17 -7.47 -3.91 -17.78
N LYS A 18 -8.57 -3.14 -17.94
CA LYS A 18 -8.53 -1.90 -18.73
C LYS A 18 -7.54 -0.88 -18.14
N ILE A 19 -7.50 -0.77 -16.81
CA ILE A 19 -6.58 0.12 -16.10
C ILE A 19 -5.15 -0.41 -16.22
N GLY A 20 -4.94 -1.71 -16.00
CA GLY A 20 -3.62 -2.33 -16.13
C GLY A 20 -3.02 -2.17 -17.52
N GLU A 21 -3.81 -2.39 -18.58
CA GLU A 21 -3.38 -2.19 -19.98
C GLU A 21 -3.03 -0.72 -20.27
N ALA A 22 -3.77 0.24 -19.72
CA ALA A 22 -3.46 1.66 -19.87
C ALA A 22 -2.15 2.05 -19.17
N VAL A 23 -1.92 1.53 -17.95
CA VAL A 23 -0.65 1.73 -17.23
C VAL A 23 0.53 1.12 -17.99
N LEU A 24 0.36 -0.07 -18.54
CA LEU A 24 1.39 -0.70 -19.39
C LEU A 24 1.64 0.05 -20.71
N ALA A 25 0.67 0.86 -21.16
CA ALA A 25 0.79 1.71 -22.34
C ALA A 25 1.40 3.10 -22.04
N GLY A 26 1.77 3.38 -20.78
CA GLY A 26 2.45 4.61 -20.38
C GLY A 26 1.68 5.50 -19.41
N GLU A 27 0.49 5.10 -18.96
CA GLU A 27 -0.16 5.76 -17.82
C GLU A 27 0.49 5.35 -16.48
N HIS A 28 0.10 6.02 -15.41
CA HIS A 28 0.50 5.66 -14.05
C HIS A 28 -0.66 5.09 -13.25
N VAL A 29 -0.33 4.24 -12.27
CA VAL A 29 -1.29 3.87 -11.22
C VAL A 29 -1.73 5.15 -10.51
N ALA A 30 -3.03 5.33 -10.37
CA ALA A 30 -3.59 6.48 -9.67
C ALA A 30 -3.21 6.45 -8.18
N GLN A 31 -2.86 7.61 -7.63
CA GLN A 31 -2.69 7.76 -6.19
C GLN A 31 -4.05 7.78 -5.51
N SER A 32 -4.16 7.06 -4.41
CA SER A 32 -5.32 7.11 -3.53
C SER A 32 -5.21 8.30 -2.58
N VAL A 33 -6.32 9.00 -2.44
CA VAL A 33 -6.46 10.18 -1.56
C VAL A 33 -7.64 10.02 -0.60
N ASN A 34 -7.95 8.78 -0.18
CA ASN A 34 -9.06 8.56 0.74
C ASN A 34 -8.60 8.87 2.17
N ASP A 35 -9.54 9.35 2.99
CA ASP A 35 -9.31 9.64 4.41
C ASP A 35 -9.19 8.39 5.29
N TYR A 36 -9.18 7.19 4.70
CA TYR A 36 -9.14 5.90 5.39
C TYR A 36 -8.07 4.95 4.85
N ASP A 37 -7.18 5.42 3.96
CA ASP A 37 -6.11 4.60 3.41
C ASP A 37 -5.08 4.29 4.50
N TRP A 38 -4.69 3.02 4.63
CA TRP A 38 -3.94 2.54 5.79
C TRP A 38 -2.61 3.27 6.02
N LEU A 39 -1.79 3.37 4.98
CA LEU A 39 -0.47 4.01 5.03
C LEU A 39 -0.54 5.47 4.55
N GLY A 40 -1.72 6.10 4.65
CA GLY A 40 -1.98 7.43 4.13
C GLY A 40 -2.14 7.49 2.61
N GLU A 41 -1.97 8.68 2.05
CA GLU A 41 -2.19 8.92 0.62
C GLU A 41 -1.01 8.44 -0.24
N GLY A 42 -1.31 7.83 -1.39
CA GLY A 42 -0.31 7.38 -2.35
C GLY A 42 -0.76 6.21 -3.22
N ALA A 43 0.15 5.67 -4.03
CA ALA A 43 -0.09 4.50 -4.87
C ALA A 43 0.36 3.21 -4.17
N TYR A 44 -0.53 2.21 -4.11
CA TYR A 44 -0.37 1.02 -3.28
C TYR A 44 0.10 -0.20 -4.05
N PHE A 45 1.12 -0.90 -3.54
CA PHE A 45 1.68 -2.12 -4.12
C PHE A 45 1.93 -3.20 -3.06
N TRP A 46 1.64 -4.45 -3.41
CA TRP A 46 2.11 -5.62 -2.67
C TRP A 46 3.57 -5.89 -3.03
N GLU A 47 4.47 -5.89 -2.06
CA GLU A 47 5.87 -6.23 -2.31
C GLU A 47 6.00 -7.74 -2.60
N ASN A 48 6.62 -8.08 -3.73
CA ASN A 48 6.99 -9.45 -4.09
C ASN A 48 5.83 -10.48 -4.04
N SER A 49 4.57 -10.05 -4.26
CA SER A 49 3.41 -10.94 -4.20
C SER A 49 2.35 -10.64 -5.26
N PRO A 50 2.53 -11.11 -6.52
CA PRO A 50 1.50 -10.99 -7.56
C PRO A 50 0.22 -11.76 -7.20
N GLU A 51 0.31 -12.86 -6.45
CA GLU A 51 -0.84 -13.65 -5.99
C GLU A 51 -1.70 -12.87 -4.98
N ARG A 52 -1.08 -12.11 -4.06
CA ARG A 52 -1.82 -11.27 -3.13
C ARG A 52 -2.52 -10.13 -3.87
N ALA A 53 -1.85 -9.50 -4.82
CA ALA A 53 -2.44 -8.48 -5.68
C ALA A 53 -3.64 -9.02 -6.47
N LEU A 54 -3.52 -10.21 -7.08
CA LEU A 54 -4.60 -10.85 -7.84
C LEU A 54 -5.79 -11.22 -6.93
N SER A 55 -5.51 -11.84 -5.78
CA SER A 55 -6.56 -12.25 -4.84
C SER A 55 -7.31 -11.03 -4.27
N TYR A 56 -6.64 -9.89 -4.06
CA TYR A 56 -7.30 -8.63 -3.73
C TYR A 56 -8.23 -8.17 -4.85
N ALA A 57 -7.75 -8.10 -6.10
CA ALA A 57 -8.56 -7.67 -7.24
C ALA A 57 -9.79 -8.57 -7.45
N GLN A 58 -9.63 -9.89 -7.28
CA GLN A 58 -10.73 -10.85 -7.30
C GLN A 58 -11.72 -10.64 -6.14
N HIS A 59 -11.23 -10.33 -4.94
CA HIS A 59 -12.07 -10.03 -3.79
C HIS A 59 -12.91 -8.77 -4.03
N ILE A 60 -12.31 -7.69 -4.53
CA ILE A 60 -13.02 -6.45 -4.87
C ILE A 60 -14.06 -6.68 -5.96
N LYS A 61 -13.75 -7.46 -7.00
CA LYS A 61 -14.74 -7.84 -8.03
C LYS A 61 -15.98 -8.50 -7.43
N LYS A 62 -15.80 -9.43 -6.48
CA LYS A 62 -16.93 -10.11 -5.80
C LYS A 62 -17.79 -9.16 -4.97
N HIS A 63 -17.23 -8.01 -4.57
CA HIS A 63 -17.86 -7.03 -3.70
C HIS A 63 -17.97 -5.66 -4.37
N SER A 64 -18.11 -5.62 -5.71
CA SER A 64 -18.03 -4.41 -6.53
C SER A 64 -19.07 -3.32 -6.21
N GLY A 65 -20.05 -3.59 -5.34
CA GLY A 65 -20.99 -2.62 -4.79
C GLY A 65 -20.48 -1.85 -3.57
N ARG A 66 -19.24 -2.08 -3.10
CA ARG A 66 -18.71 -1.55 -1.82
C ARG A 66 -17.58 -0.51 -1.96
N GLY A 67 -17.25 -0.03 -3.17
CA GLY A 67 -16.14 0.92 -3.37
C GLY A 67 -16.18 1.72 -4.68
N LYS A 68 -15.28 2.70 -4.80
CA LYS A 68 -15.07 3.48 -6.04
C LYS A 68 -14.32 2.61 -7.05
N GLY A 69 -14.93 2.35 -8.21
CA GLY A 69 -14.33 1.60 -9.31
C GLY A 69 -14.61 0.10 -9.24
N ALA A 70 -15.46 -0.39 -10.14
CA ALA A 70 -15.75 -1.82 -10.24
C ALA A 70 -14.65 -2.54 -11.02
N ILE A 71 -13.95 -3.48 -10.37
CA ILE A 71 -13.08 -4.44 -11.06
C ILE A 71 -13.97 -5.46 -11.77
N LYS A 72 -14.01 -5.42 -13.10
CA LYS A 72 -14.76 -6.36 -13.94
C LYS A 72 -13.89 -7.54 -14.34
N ARG A 73 -12.64 -7.28 -14.70
CA ARG A 73 -11.63 -8.27 -15.10
C ARG A 73 -10.39 -8.08 -14.22
N PRO A 74 -10.23 -8.86 -13.13
CA PRO A 74 -9.08 -8.75 -12.25
C PRO A 74 -7.79 -8.95 -13.04
N PHE A 75 -6.82 -8.09 -12.80
CA PHE A 75 -5.57 -8.02 -13.54
C PHE A 75 -4.47 -7.51 -12.61
N VAL A 76 -3.23 -7.98 -12.79
CA VAL A 76 -2.08 -7.53 -12.01
C VAL A 76 -1.04 -6.92 -12.93
N ILE A 77 -0.50 -5.78 -12.52
CA ILE A 77 0.72 -5.22 -13.09
C ILE A 77 1.83 -5.29 -12.06
N GLY A 78 3.06 -5.46 -12.53
CA GLY A 78 4.26 -5.29 -11.73
C GLY A 78 4.84 -3.90 -11.90
N ALA A 79 5.60 -3.44 -10.91
CA ALA A 79 6.34 -2.18 -10.91
C ALA A 79 7.75 -2.42 -10.37
N VAL A 80 8.76 -1.86 -11.02
CA VAL A 80 10.13 -1.75 -10.49
C VAL A 80 10.19 -0.47 -9.67
N ILE A 81 10.45 -0.59 -8.37
CA ILE A 81 10.31 0.52 -7.43
C ILE A 81 11.65 0.79 -6.74
N ASP A 82 12.08 2.04 -6.80
CA ASP A 82 13.11 2.63 -5.96
C ASP A 82 12.43 3.32 -4.79
N LEU A 83 12.64 2.83 -3.57
CA LEU A 83 11.92 3.33 -2.40
C LEU A 83 12.35 4.75 -1.97
N GLY A 84 13.49 5.27 -2.46
CA GLY A 84 13.99 6.58 -2.05
C GLY A 84 14.15 6.69 -0.53
N LEU A 85 13.80 7.86 0.04
CA LEU A 85 13.68 7.99 1.50
C LEU A 85 12.39 7.28 1.95
N CYS A 86 12.55 6.08 2.50
CA CYS A 86 11.42 5.22 2.86
C CYS A 86 11.19 5.19 4.38
N LEU A 87 9.95 5.43 4.80
CA LEU A 87 9.51 5.12 6.16
C LEU A 87 9.24 3.60 6.24
N ASN A 88 10.23 2.84 6.74
CA ASN A 88 10.15 1.39 6.83
C ASN A 88 9.70 0.96 8.24
N LEU A 89 8.44 0.53 8.40
CA LEU A 89 7.84 0.22 9.70
C LEU A 89 8.25 -1.15 10.28
N THR A 90 9.39 -1.68 9.84
CA THR A 90 10.14 -2.72 10.56
C THR A 90 11.33 -2.16 11.32
N ASP A 91 11.62 -0.86 11.15
CA ASP A 91 12.65 -0.12 11.86
C ASP A 91 12.06 0.52 13.13
N GLU A 92 12.75 0.39 14.26
CA GLU A 92 12.30 0.91 15.55
C GLU A 92 12.17 2.44 15.54
N GLY A 93 13.12 3.16 14.93
CA GLY A 93 13.07 4.62 14.85
C GLY A 93 11.92 5.11 13.97
N ALA A 94 11.58 4.39 12.90
CA ALA A 94 10.42 4.70 12.08
C ALA A 94 9.10 4.51 12.84
N LEU A 95 9.03 3.50 13.72
CA LEU A 95 7.88 3.27 14.59
C LEU A 95 7.75 4.37 15.66
N ASP A 96 8.88 4.83 16.22
CA ASP A 96 8.90 5.95 17.15
C ASP A 96 8.44 7.26 16.50
N GLU A 97 8.87 7.54 15.26
CA GLU A 97 8.37 8.69 14.48
C GLU A 97 6.85 8.63 14.28
N LEU A 98 6.31 7.45 13.95
CA LEU A 98 4.88 7.26 13.76
C LEU A 98 4.10 7.41 15.08
N ARG A 99 4.67 6.95 16.20
CA ARG A 99 4.09 7.16 17.53
C ARG A 99 4.05 8.64 17.89
N ALA A 100 5.14 9.37 17.68
CA ALA A 100 5.21 10.80 17.93
C ALA A 100 4.18 11.57 17.09
N ALA A 101 3.96 11.17 15.84
CA ALA A 101 2.92 11.74 14.99
C ALA A 101 1.50 11.50 15.53
N TYR A 102 1.22 10.32 16.10
CA TYR A 102 -0.04 10.07 16.80
C TYR A 102 -0.20 10.98 18.02
N ASP A 103 0.86 11.17 18.82
CA ASP A 103 0.81 12.06 19.98
C ASP A 103 0.56 13.53 19.57
N ILE A 104 1.14 13.98 18.44
CA ILE A 104 0.84 15.30 17.86
C ILE A 104 -0.64 15.39 17.43
N LEU A 105 -1.16 14.36 16.76
CA LEU A 105 -2.56 14.32 16.33
C LEU A 105 -3.50 14.47 17.55
N VAL A 106 -3.24 13.71 18.62
CA VAL A 106 -4.00 13.79 19.88
C VAL A 106 -3.91 15.16 20.54
N ALA A 107 -2.74 15.80 20.51
CA ALA A 107 -2.55 17.11 21.13
C ALA A 107 -3.18 18.26 20.32
N THR A 108 -3.41 18.08 19.02
CA THR A 108 -3.81 19.16 18.10
C THR A 108 -5.23 19.02 17.55
N SER A 109 -5.89 17.88 17.73
CA SER A 109 -7.23 17.63 17.22
C SER A 109 -8.26 17.51 18.35
N GLU A 110 -9.43 18.13 18.16
CA GLU A 110 -10.54 18.05 19.13
C GLU A 110 -11.25 16.69 19.09
N ASP A 111 -11.26 16.04 17.93
CA ASP A 111 -11.86 14.71 17.70
C ASP A 111 -10.86 13.81 16.98
N ILE A 112 -10.64 12.61 17.53
CA ILE A 112 -9.67 11.64 17.03
C ILE A 112 -10.43 10.57 16.26
N PRO A 113 -10.20 10.43 14.94
CA PRO A 113 -10.89 9.43 14.16
C PRO A 113 -10.56 8.02 14.65
N LEU A 114 -11.47 7.08 14.39
CA LEU A 114 -11.29 5.67 14.75
C LEU A 114 -11.13 4.81 13.49
N ASN A 115 -10.30 3.79 13.60
CA ASN A 115 -10.31 2.68 12.64
C ASN A 115 -11.60 1.89 12.84
N THR A 116 -12.34 1.67 11.76
CA THR A 116 -13.66 1.03 11.82
C THR A 116 -13.80 -0.07 10.77
N PRO A 117 -14.71 -1.04 10.98
CA PRO A 117 -15.05 -2.03 9.97
C PRO A 117 -15.54 -1.37 8.67
N GLY A 118 -15.03 -1.85 7.54
CA GLY A 118 -15.54 -1.48 6.21
C GLY A 118 -16.88 -2.13 5.88
N PHE A 119 -17.17 -3.28 6.49
CA PHE A 119 -18.41 -4.05 6.33
C PHE A 119 -18.67 -4.96 7.55
N ASN A 120 -19.86 -5.56 7.62
CA ASN A 120 -20.19 -6.49 8.71
C ASN A 120 -19.31 -7.76 8.64
N GLY A 121 -18.59 -8.05 9.72
CA GLY A 121 -17.64 -9.17 9.80
C GLY A 121 -16.22 -8.85 9.32
N ASP A 122 -15.91 -7.58 9.02
CA ASP A 122 -14.55 -7.13 8.78
C ASP A 122 -13.75 -7.14 10.10
N GLN A 123 -12.70 -7.96 10.14
CA GLN A 123 -11.81 -8.11 11.30
C GLN A 123 -10.56 -7.23 11.20
N ASP A 124 -10.32 -6.66 10.02
CA ASP A 124 -9.11 -5.91 9.69
C ASP A 124 -9.33 -4.39 9.73
N ASN A 125 -10.53 -3.93 10.11
CA ASN A 125 -10.93 -2.52 10.17
C ASN A 125 -10.52 -1.74 8.92
N LEU A 126 -11.01 -2.14 7.74
CA LEU A 126 -10.57 -1.59 6.45
C LEU A 126 -10.75 -0.07 6.31
N LYS A 127 -11.62 0.57 7.11
CA LYS A 127 -11.70 2.04 7.17
C LYS A 127 -10.73 2.58 8.21
N ARG A 128 -9.47 2.76 7.81
CA ARG A 128 -8.37 3.11 8.70
C ARG A 128 -8.15 4.61 8.85
N LYS A 129 -9.21 5.32 9.26
CA LYS A 129 -9.19 6.78 9.37
C LYS A 129 -8.18 7.29 10.39
N LEU A 130 -7.99 6.56 11.51
CA LEU A 130 -6.96 6.91 12.48
C LEU A 130 -5.57 6.77 11.87
N ASP A 131 -5.27 5.61 11.30
CA ASP A 131 -3.95 5.36 10.73
C ASP A 131 -3.64 6.38 9.63
N CYS A 132 -4.59 6.64 8.72
CA CYS A 132 -4.46 7.64 7.68
C CYS A 132 -4.14 9.03 8.25
N ALA A 133 -4.90 9.48 9.26
CA ALA A 133 -4.68 10.77 9.91
C ALA A 133 -3.30 10.86 10.59
N VAL A 134 -2.82 9.78 11.20
CA VAL A 134 -1.48 9.71 11.81
C VAL A 134 -0.39 9.87 10.75
N PHE A 135 -0.48 9.17 9.61
CA PHE A 135 0.49 9.35 8.52
C PHE A 135 0.45 10.77 7.97
N GLN A 136 -0.73 11.35 7.75
CA GLN A 136 -0.81 12.74 7.28
C GLN A 136 -0.20 13.73 8.28
N THR A 137 -0.43 13.52 9.57
CA THR A 137 0.17 14.32 10.65
C THR A 137 1.70 14.19 10.64
N LEU A 138 2.23 12.97 10.47
CA LEU A 138 3.67 12.72 10.34
C LEU A 138 4.27 13.54 9.20
N HIS A 139 3.65 13.48 8.02
CA HIS A 139 4.15 14.20 6.84
C HIS A 139 4.09 15.71 7.04
N GLN A 140 2.99 16.24 7.58
CA GLN A 140 2.86 17.67 7.90
C GLN A 140 3.89 18.13 8.92
N ALA A 141 4.13 17.34 9.98
CA ALA A 141 5.12 17.65 11.00
C ALA A 141 6.53 17.73 10.41
N ARG A 142 6.91 16.80 9.54
CA ARG A 142 8.22 16.81 8.85
C ARG A 142 8.41 18.08 8.01
N VAL A 143 7.40 18.47 7.24
CA VAL A 143 7.42 19.71 6.45
C VAL A 143 7.58 20.93 7.38
N ALA A 144 6.86 20.98 8.49
CA ALA A 144 6.91 22.09 9.44
C ALA A 144 8.30 22.29 10.07
N VAL A 145 9.09 21.21 10.23
CA VAL A 145 10.46 21.26 10.77
C VAL A 145 11.55 21.21 9.70
N GLY A 146 11.19 21.24 8.41
CA GLY A 146 12.14 21.25 7.29
C GLY A 146 12.87 19.93 7.06
N LEU A 147 12.29 18.80 7.46
CA LEU A 147 12.82 17.47 7.15
C LEU A 147 12.40 17.02 5.75
N PRO A 148 13.21 16.20 5.04
CA PRO A 148 12.83 15.66 3.74
C PRO A 148 11.58 14.80 3.79
N ASP A 149 10.76 14.87 2.75
CA ASP A 149 9.56 14.04 2.61
C ASP A 149 9.93 12.57 2.42
N TYR A 150 9.13 11.69 3.03
CA TYR A 150 9.17 10.28 2.70
C TYR A 150 8.60 10.06 1.29
N ALA A 151 9.41 9.46 0.43
CA ALA A 151 9.03 9.11 -0.94
C ALA A 151 8.14 7.85 -0.97
N SER A 152 8.35 6.94 -0.02
CA SER A 152 7.51 5.76 0.18
C SER A 152 7.36 5.37 1.64
N ILE A 153 6.35 4.54 1.91
CA ILE A 153 6.13 3.87 3.19
C ILE A 153 6.09 2.38 2.91
N ARG A 154 6.75 1.59 3.76
CA ARG A 154 6.80 0.13 3.65
C ARG A 154 6.43 -0.47 5.00
N SER A 155 5.44 -1.37 5.02
CA SER A 155 4.95 -1.96 6.26
C SER A 155 4.50 -3.40 6.09
N PRO A 156 4.84 -4.33 7.02
CA PRO A 156 4.16 -5.61 7.10
C PRO A 156 2.70 -5.41 7.55
N PHE A 157 1.78 -6.05 6.85
CA PHE A 157 0.37 -6.08 7.21
C PHE A 157 -0.06 -7.49 7.62
N LEU A 158 -0.54 -7.62 8.85
CA LEU A 158 -1.10 -8.85 9.38
C LEU A 158 -2.61 -8.87 9.06
N GLU A 159 -2.95 -9.31 7.86
CA GLU A 159 -4.32 -9.27 7.34
C GLU A 159 -5.01 -10.64 7.37
N GLY A 160 -6.29 -10.63 7.73
CA GLY A 160 -7.19 -11.76 7.63
C GLY A 160 -7.15 -12.68 8.86
N PRO A 161 -7.88 -13.81 8.80
CA PRO A 161 -7.95 -14.73 9.93
C PRO A 161 -6.60 -15.39 10.23
N ASP A 162 -6.49 -15.97 11.42
CA ASP A 162 -5.38 -16.85 11.77
C ASP A 162 -5.19 -17.93 10.71
N LEU A 163 -3.93 -18.20 10.35
CA LEU A 163 -3.60 -19.20 9.34
C LEU A 163 -3.93 -20.63 9.81
N TYR A 164 -3.77 -20.89 11.11
CA TYR A 164 -4.14 -22.12 11.81
C TYR A 164 -4.27 -21.85 13.32
N PRO A 165 -4.96 -22.70 14.11
CA PRO A 165 -5.24 -22.42 15.53
C PRO A 165 -3.98 -22.12 16.37
N GLY A 166 -4.01 -21.01 17.13
CA GLY A 166 -2.95 -20.62 18.07
C GLY A 166 -1.74 -19.92 17.47
N THR A 167 -1.79 -19.55 16.18
CA THR A 167 -0.67 -18.91 15.47
C THR A 167 -0.74 -17.39 15.47
N SER A 168 0.40 -16.72 15.27
CA SER A 168 0.46 -15.29 14.95
C SER A 168 0.47 -15.01 13.44
N PHE A 169 0.58 -16.04 12.59
CA PHE A 169 0.53 -15.87 11.14
C PHE A 169 -0.91 -15.64 10.65
N ARG A 170 -1.12 -14.61 9.84
CA ARG A 170 -2.42 -14.33 9.23
C ARG A 170 -2.47 -14.80 7.78
N LYS A 171 -3.65 -15.27 7.34
CA LYS A 171 -3.87 -15.88 6.02
C LYS A 171 -3.47 -14.97 4.85
N GLN A 172 -3.60 -13.66 5.01
CA GLN A 172 -3.33 -12.68 3.96
C GLN A 172 -2.14 -11.78 4.31
N THR A 173 -1.27 -12.21 5.23
CA THR A 173 -0.05 -11.47 5.59
C THR A 173 0.77 -11.09 4.36
N HIS A 174 1.20 -9.85 4.26
CA HIS A 174 2.04 -9.34 3.17
C HIS A 174 2.81 -8.11 3.61
N VAL A 175 3.79 -7.68 2.79
CA VAL A 175 4.34 -6.33 2.90
C VAL A 175 3.60 -5.43 1.91
N GLN A 176 3.08 -4.31 2.42
CA GLN A 176 2.44 -3.28 1.63
C GLN A 176 3.40 -2.10 1.47
N ILE A 177 3.48 -1.58 0.25
CA ILE A 177 4.21 -0.36 -0.08
C ILE A 177 3.19 0.71 -0.49
N CYS A 178 3.34 1.91 0.05
CA CYS A 178 2.64 3.11 -0.39
C CYS A 178 3.67 4.08 -1.01
N ILE A 179 3.49 4.42 -2.28
CA ILE A 179 4.36 5.33 -3.03
C ILE A 179 3.74 6.73 -3.04
N ARG A 180 4.45 7.69 -2.44
CA ARG A 180 4.06 9.09 -2.38
C ARG A 180 4.67 9.90 -3.52
N ASP A 181 5.91 9.60 -3.88
CA ASP A 181 6.57 10.17 -5.06
C ASP A 181 6.53 9.16 -6.22
N MET A 182 5.77 9.46 -7.28
CA MET A 182 5.65 8.58 -8.44
C MET A 182 6.96 8.42 -9.23
N SER A 183 7.95 9.30 -9.03
CA SER A 183 9.30 9.16 -9.59
C SER A 183 10.06 7.92 -9.05
N CYS A 184 9.61 7.36 -7.92
CA CYS A 184 10.07 6.09 -7.37
C CYS A 184 9.79 4.91 -8.30
N ILE A 185 8.76 4.99 -9.13
CA ILE A 185 8.39 3.91 -10.05
C ILE A 185 9.22 4.04 -11.32
N LYS A 186 10.15 3.11 -11.53
CA LYS A 186 11.09 3.12 -12.66
C LYS A 186 10.51 2.48 -13.92
N GLY A 187 9.45 1.70 -13.78
CA GLY A 187 8.72 1.13 -14.89
C GLY A 187 7.67 0.12 -14.45
N TYR A 188 6.71 -0.13 -15.31
CA TYR A 188 5.69 -1.16 -15.14
C TYR A 188 5.95 -2.34 -16.07
N PHE A 189 5.47 -3.52 -15.69
CA PHE A 189 5.64 -4.73 -16.48
C PHE A 189 4.47 -5.71 -16.28
N LEU A 190 4.33 -6.64 -17.22
CA LEU A 190 3.46 -7.81 -17.05
C LEU A 190 4.18 -8.87 -16.21
N PRO A 191 3.63 -9.28 -15.05
CA PRO A 191 4.24 -10.31 -14.23
C PRO A 191 4.37 -11.65 -14.98
N ARG A 192 5.43 -12.39 -14.66
CA ARG A 192 5.70 -13.72 -15.21
C ARG A 192 5.75 -14.75 -14.10
N ASN A 193 5.38 -15.98 -14.44
CA ASN A 193 5.62 -17.15 -13.62
C ASN A 193 7.10 -17.55 -13.65
N ALA A 194 7.49 -18.46 -12.77
CA ALA A 194 8.87 -18.96 -12.69
C ALA A 194 9.36 -19.64 -13.99
N ASP A 195 8.45 -20.18 -14.80
CA ASP A 195 8.74 -20.79 -16.11
C ASP A 195 8.82 -19.77 -17.26
N GLY A 196 8.67 -18.47 -16.96
CA GLY A 196 8.70 -17.38 -17.94
C GLY A 196 7.37 -17.14 -18.66
N SER A 197 6.34 -17.96 -18.45
CA SER A 197 4.98 -17.69 -18.96
C SER A 197 4.38 -16.46 -18.29
N LEU A 198 3.36 -15.85 -18.90
CA LEU A 198 2.65 -14.73 -18.28
C LEU A 198 1.87 -15.23 -17.06
N PHE A 199 1.92 -14.47 -15.96
CA PHE A 199 1.17 -14.76 -14.74
C PHE A 199 -0.36 -14.77 -14.95
N GLN A 200 -0.81 -14.07 -16.00
CA GLN A 200 -2.21 -13.91 -16.35
C GLN A 200 -2.38 -13.79 -17.88
N LEU A 201 -3.60 -13.97 -18.37
CA LEU A 201 -4.00 -13.92 -19.79
C LEU A 201 -4.87 -12.67 -20.10
#